data_AF-A0A140SSZ5-F1
#
_entry.id   AF-A0A140SSZ5-F1
#
_cell.length_a   1.000
_cell.length_b   1.000
_cell.length_c   1.000
_cell.angle_alpha   90.00
_cell.angle_beta   90.00
_cell.angle_gamma   90.00
#
_symmetry.space_group_name_H-M   'P 1'
#
loop_
_entity.id
_entity.type
_entity.pdbx_description
1 polymer ?
#
loop_
_entity_poly.entity_id
_entity_poly.type
_entity_poly.pdbx_seq_one_letter_code
_entity_poly.pdbx_strand_id
1 'polypeptide(L)' 'MSHNSSRSKALNSELPLNQRASHVRSCANHVSARLGITREELFKITMKATGVDLNKPESESDLMKAFIYFEQL' A
#
# COMPACT_ATOMS: atom_id res chain seq x y z
N MET A 1 4.95 -5.63 -13.47
CA MET A 1 3.91 -4.57 -13.38
C MET A 1 4.61 -3.27 -13.01
N SER A 2 4.32 -2.15 -13.67
CA SER A 2 4.86 -0.85 -13.28
C SER A 2 4.16 -0.30 -12.03
N HIS A 3 4.85 0.56 -11.25
CA HIS A 3 4.25 1.23 -10.09
C HIS A 3 2.96 1.98 -10.47
N ASN A 4 2.98 2.73 -11.57
CA ASN A 4 1.81 3.49 -12.02
C ASN A 4 0.60 2.58 -12.35
N SER A 5 0.83 1.40 -12.95
CA SER A 5 -0.25 0.44 -13.22
C SER A 5 -0.84 -0.14 -11.92
N SER A 6 0.01 -0.49 -10.96
CA SER A 6 -0.44 -0.95 -9.64
C SER A 6 -1.17 0.16 -8.89
N ARG A 7 -0.70 1.41 -8.96
CA ARG A 7 -1.35 2.58 -8.36
C ARG A 7 -2.75 2.80 -8.92
N SER A 8 -2.92 2.79 -10.24
CA SER A 8 -4.25 2.93 -10.86
C SER A 8 -5.22 1.83 -10.42
N LYS A 9 -4.74 0.59 -10.27
CA LYS A 9 -5.58 -0.53 -9.81
C LYS A 9 -5.87 -0.49 -8.31
N ALA A 10 -4.94 0.00 -7.48
CA ALA A 10 -5.17 0.21 -6.05
C ALA A 10 -6.31 1.21 -5.80
N LEU A 11 -6.38 2.25 -6.64
CA LEU A 11 -7.40 3.31 -6.59
C LEU A 11 -8.73 2.93 -7.27
N ASN A 12 -8.81 1.78 -7.95
CA ASN A 12 -10.04 1.37 -8.62
C ASN A 12 -11.04 0.75 -7.63
N SER A 13 -12.10 1.49 -7.30
CA SER A 13 -13.18 1.06 -6.38
C SER A 13 -14.04 -0.08 -6.92
N GLU A 14 -14.01 -0.36 -8.23
CA GLU A 14 -14.72 -1.50 -8.84
C GLU A 14 -14.02 -2.84 -8.53
N LEU A 15 -12.74 -2.80 -8.12
CA LEU A 15 -12.00 -4.00 -7.77
C LEU A 15 -12.28 -4.43 -6.32
N PRO A 16 -12.40 -5.75 -6.06
CA PRO A 16 -12.47 -6.28 -4.70
C PRO A 16 -11.31 -5.81 -3.81
N LEU A 17 -11.59 -5.63 -2.51
CA LEU A 17 -10.61 -5.13 -1.52
C LEU A 17 -9.30 -5.94 -1.52
N ASN A 18 -9.38 -7.27 -1.64
CA ASN A 18 -8.20 -8.15 -1.67
C ASN A 18 -7.33 -7.94 -2.92
N GLN A 19 -7.93 -7.65 -4.08
CA GLN A 19 -7.21 -7.32 -5.30
C GLN A 19 -6.52 -5.96 -5.17
N ARG A 20 -7.25 -4.96 -4.67
CA ARG A 20 -6.69 -3.62 -4.38
C ARG A 20 -5.55 -3.69 -3.40
N ALA A 21 -5.68 -4.47 -2.32
CA ALA A 21 -4.64 -4.68 -1.32
C ALA A 21 -3.37 -5.28 -1.94
N SER A 22 -3.52 -6.22 -2.87
CA SER A 22 -2.38 -6.79 -3.60
C SER A 22 -1.68 -5.74 -4.47
N HIS A 23 -2.43 -4.85 -5.10
CA HIS A 23 -1.87 -3.73 -5.86
C HIS A 23 -1.18 -2.69 -4.97
N VAL A 24 -1.74 -2.37 -3.79
CA VAL A 24 -1.10 -1.50 -2.80
C VAL A 24 0.23 -2.09 -2.33
N ARG A 25 0.29 -3.39 -1.99
CA ARG A 25 1.55 -4.07 -1.64
C ARG A 25 2.57 -4.06 -2.77
N SER A 26 2.12 -4.13 -4.03
CA SER A 26 3.00 -3.96 -5.17
C SER A 26 3.56 -2.53 -5.26
N CYS A 27 2.80 -1.51 -4.86
CA CYS A 27 3.29 -0.13 -4.82
C CYS A 27 4.34 0.05 -3.71
N ALA A 28 4.13 -0.61 -2.57
CA ALA A 28 5.07 -0.60 -1.46
C ALA A 28 6.47 -1.10 -1.85
N ASN A 29 6.60 -2.08 -2.77
CA ASN A 29 7.90 -2.51 -3.29
C ASN A 29 8.69 -1.36 -3.94
N HIS A 30 8.01 -0.50 -4.71
CA HIS A 30 8.64 0.62 -5.38
C HIS A 30 9.08 1.69 -4.39
N VAL A 31 8.20 2.03 -3.44
CA VAL A 31 8.48 3.03 -2.40
C VAL A 31 9.61 2.55 -1.48
N SER A 32 9.60 1.28 -1.05
CA SER A 32 10.68 0.75 -0.21
C SER A 32 12.03 0.79 -0.93
N ALA A 33 12.04 0.44 -2.23
CA ALA A 33 13.25 0.55 -3.05
C ALA A 33 13.73 2.00 -3.20
N ARG A 34 12.82 2.97 -3.39
CA ARG A 34 13.14 4.41 -3.47
C ARG A 34 13.75 4.92 -2.16
N LEU A 35 13.25 4.45 -1.02
CA LEU A 35 13.71 4.82 0.32
C LEU A 35 14.97 4.07 0.78
N GLY A 36 15.42 3.06 0.03
CA GLY A 36 16.55 2.23 0.43
C GLY A 36 16.27 1.33 1.64
N ILE A 37 15.00 1.00 1.90
CA ILE A 37 14.57 0.13 3.01
C ILE A 37 13.88 -1.13 2.49
N THR A 38 13.71 -2.10 3.36
CA THR A 38 12.92 -3.31 3.05
C THR A 38 11.42 -3.01 3.05
N ARG A 39 10.65 -3.83 2.34
CA ARG A 39 9.18 -3.74 2.36
C ARG A 39 8.60 -3.94 3.77
N GLU A 40 9.21 -4.82 4.55
CA GLU A 40 8.78 -5.12 5.92
C GLU A 40 8.98 -3.92 6.84
N GLU A 41 10.07 -3.17 6.68
CA GLU A 41 10.29 -1.91 7.38
C GLU A 41 9.26 -0.87 6.97
N LEU A 42 8.97 -0.73 5.66
CA LEU A 42 7.92 0.17 5.20
C LEU A 42 6.55 -0.19 5.78
N PHE A 43 6.23 -1.48 5.89
CA PHE A 43 4.99 -1.94 6.53
C PHE A 43 4.96 -1.60 8.02
N LYS A 44 6.06 -1.77 8.76
CA LYS A 44 6.15 -1.37 10.17
C LYS A 44 5.98 0.14 10.34
N ILE A 45 6.61 0.96 9.48
CA ILE A 45 6.48 2.41 9.50
C ILE A 45 5.03 2.82 9.24
N THR A 46 4.41 2.23 8.21
CA THR A 46 3.01 2.49 7.83
C THR A 46 2.05 2.09 8.94
N MET A 47 2.22 0.90 9.51
CA MET A 47 1.40 0.41 10.61
C MET A 47 1.54 1.29 11.85
N LYS A 48 2.77 1.70 12.19
CA LYS A 48 3.03 2.61 13.32
C LYS A 48 2.37 3.98 13.15
N ALA A 49 2.33 4.50 11.92
CA ALA A 49 1.77 5.81 11.63
C ALA A 49 0.24 5.81 11.43
N THR A 50 -0.31 4.77 10.82
CA THR A 50 -1.72 4.73 10.41
C THR A 50 -2.60 3.81 11.24
N GLY A 51 -1.99 2.86 11.95
CA GLY A 51 -2.67 1.76 12.65
C GLY A 51 -3.10 0.60 11.76
N VAL A 52 -2.78 0.63 10.46
CA VAL A 52 -3.30 -0.33 9.47
C VAL A 52 -2.25 -1.38 9.10
N ASP A 53 -2.65 -2.66 9.13
CA ASP A 53 -1.86 -3.75 8.56
C ASP A 53 -2.20 -3.95 7.07
N LEU A 54 -1.24 -3.61 6.20
CA LEU A 54 -1.37 -3.79 4.74
C LEU A 54 -1.53 -5.25 4.31
N ASN A 55 -1.14 -6.23 5.15
CA ASN A 55 -1.35 -7.64 4.85
C ASN A 55 -2.80 -8.08 5.05
N LYS A 56 -3.54 -7.40 5.93
CA LYS A 56 -4.92 -7.70 6.27
C LYS A 56 -5.73 -6.42 6.47
N PRO A 57 -5.94 -5.61 5.42
CA PRO A 57 -6.82 -4.45 5.52
C PRO A 57 -8.26 -4.92 5.79
N GLU A 58 -8.89 -4.36 6.81
CA GLU A 58 -10.26 -4.70 7.22
C GLU A 58 -11.30 -3.91 6.41
N SER A 59 -10.92 -2.73 5.92
CA SER A 59 -11.79 -1.84 5.17
C SER A 59 -11.08 -1.14 4.02
N GLU A 60 -11.86 -0.60 3.09
CA GLU A 60 -11.35 0.28 2.05
C GLU A 60 -10.70 1.54 2.64
N SER A 61 -11.31 2.14 3.66
CA SER A 61 -10.76 3.33 4.32
C SER A 61 -9.38 3.07 4.92
N ASP A 62 -9.18 1.91 5.54
CA ASP A 62 -7.89 1.54 6.12
C ASP A 62 -6.84 1.34 5.03
N LEU A 63 -7.20 0.60 3.97
CA LEU A 63 -6.32 0.37 2.85
C LEU A 63 -5.86 1.69 2.21
N MET A 64 -6.81 2.62 2.01
CA MET A 64 -6.54 3.93 1.41
C MET A 64 -5.71 4.83 2.33
N LYS A 65 -5.99 4.83 3.64
CA LYS A 65 -5.20 5.57 4.63
C LYS A 65 -3.75 5.12 4.63
N ALA A 66 -3.50 3.80 4.65
CA ALA A 66 -2.16 3.23 4.59
C ALA A 66 -1.47 3.55 3.25
N PHE A 67 -2.19 3.40 2.14
CA PHE A 67 -1.66 3.64 0.80
C PHE A 67 -1.22 5.09 0.59
N ILE A 68 -2.09 6.05 0.95
CA ILE A 68 -1.80 7.48 0.82
C ILE A 68 -0.59 7.86 1.68
N TYR A 69 -0.51 7.33 2.90
CA TYR A 69 0.59 7.63 3.81
C TYR A 69 1.95 7.22 3.22
N PHE A 70 2.13 5.96 2.79
CA PHE A 70 3.45 5.53 2.34
C PHE A 70 3.83 6.08 0.97
N GLU A 71 2.87 6.40 0.11
CA GLU A 71 3.16 7.02 -1.20
C GLU A 71 3.82 8.40 -1.07
N GLN A 72 3.57 9.08 0.07
CA GLN A 72 4.11 10.40 0.40
C GLN A 72 5.50 10.36 1.05
N LEU A 73 6.02 9.17 1.39
CA LEU A 73 7.37 8.98 1.94
C LEU A 73 8.43 8.97 0.83
#